data_AF-X0USS0-F1
#
_entry.id   AF-X0USS0-F1
#
_cell.length_a   1.000
_cell.length_b   1.000
_cell.length_c   1.000
_cell.angle_alpha   90.00
_cell.angle_beta   90.00
_cell.angle_gamma   90.00
#
_symmetry.space_group_name_H-M   'P 1'
#
loop_
_entity.id
_entity.type
_entity.pdbx_description
1 polymer ?
#
loop_
_entity_poly.entity_id
_entity_poly.type
_entity_poly.pdbx_seq_one_letter_code
_entity_poly.pdbx_strand_id
1 'polypeptide(L)'
;YGDPVKQLKDDPLPADAWRVRPSGDHMANLFHCVKTREMPVSPVQVQHRTVTACHLTNISLRLGRKLTWDPKAEQITGDDEANAWQKRKQRAGYLVSG
;
A
#
# COMPACT_ATOMS: atom_id res chain seq x y z
N TYR A 1 -24.66 1.10 -0.11
CA TYR A 1 -23.70 0.72 0.95
C TYR A 1 -24.19 -0.54 1.65
N GLY A 2 -23.28 -1.45 2.02
CA GLY A 2 -23.60 -2.76 2.60
C GLY A 2 -23.80 -2.76 4.12
N ASP A 3 -23.93 -3.95 4.71
CA ASP A 3 -24.22 -4.12 6.15
C ASP A 3 -23.21 -3.47 7.11
N PRO A 4 -21.89 -3.43 6.83
CA PRO A 4 -20.94 -2.70 7.67
C PRO A 4 -21.27 -1.22 7.84
N VAL A 5 -21.84 -0.56 6.82
CA VAL A 5 -22.20 0.86 6.92
C VAL A 5 -23.45 1.07 7.76
N LYS A 6 -24.36 0.09 7.80
CA LYS A 6 -25.57 0.17 8.66
C LYS A 6 -25.19 0.07 10.14
N GLN A 7 -24.25 -0.81 10.47
CA GLN A 7 -23.80 -1.06 11.84
C GLN A 7 -23.14 0.16 12.49
N LEU A 8 -22.56 1.07 11.71
CA LEU A 8 -21.95 2.31 12.22
C LEU A 8 -22.91 3.21 13.00
N LYS A 9 -24.23 3.01 12.89
CA LYS A 9 -25.22 3.72 13.71
C LYS A 9 -25.18 3.29 15.17
N ASP A 10 -25.02 1.98 15.40
CA ASP A 10 -25.06 1.37 16.72
C ASP A 10 -23.66 1.23 17.32
N ASP A 11 -22.65 1.03 16.47
CA ASP A 11 -21.23 0.93 16.83
C ASP A 11 -20.38 1.90 15.98
N PRO A 12 -20.35 3.20 16.36
CA PRO A 12 -19.62 4.20 15.60
C PRO A 12 -18.10 4.01 15.72
N LEU A 13 -17.38 4.36 14.66
CA LEU A 13 -15.91 4.36 14.71
C LEU A 13 -15.40 5.27 15.84
N PRO A 14 -14.30 4.89 16.52
CA PRO A 14 -13.65 5.73 17.51
C PRO A 14 -13.43 7.18 17.04
N ALA A 15 -13.46 8.12 17.96
CA ALA A 15 -13.33 9.55 17.66
C ALA A 15 -11.98 9.87 16.98
N ASP A 16 -10.94 9.14 17.34
CA ASP A 16 -9.58 9.23 16.84
C ASP A 16 -9.31 8.35 15.60
N ALA A 17 -10.31 7.61 15.12
CA ALA A 17 -10.14 6.79 13.92
C ALA A 17 -9.71 7.67 12.72
N TRP A 18 -8.82 7.12 11.89
CA TRP A 18 -8.37 7.80 10.68
C TRP A 18 -9.56 8.10 9.76
N ARG A 19 -9.70 9.36 9.36
CA ARG A 19 -10.78 9.84 8.48
C ARG A 19 -10.17 10.49 7.26
N VAL A 20 -10.59 10.01 6.10
CA VAL A 20 -10.21 10.59 4.82
C VAL A 20 -11.25 11.64 4.44
N ARG A 21 -10.80 12.78 3.90
CA ARG A 21 -11.71 13.80 3.36
C ARG A 21 -12.56 13.15 2.25
N PRO A 22 -13.89 13.37 2.22
CA PRO A 22 -14.73 12.87 1.14
C PRO A 22 -14.20 13.36 -0.21
N SER A 23 -14.01 12.45 -1.15
CA SER A 23 -13.69 12.77 -2.54
C SER A 23 -14.56 11.95 -3.46
N GLY A 24 -15.33 12.62 -4.33
CA GLY A 24 -16.16 11.96 -5.34
C GLY A 24 -15.40 11.62 -6.63
N ASP A 25 -14.21 12.19 -6.83
CA ASP A 25 -13.40 12.01 -8.02
C ASP A 25 -11.92 11.93 -7.63
N HIS A 26 -11.28 10.82 -8.01
CA HIS A 26 -9.89 10.55 -7.65
C HIS A 26 -8.89 11.44 -8.40
N MET A 27 -9.15 11.71 -9.69
CA MET A 27 -8.26 12.51 -10.53
C MET A 27 -8.37 13.99 -10.19
N ALA A 28 -9.59 14.47 -9.94
CA ALA A 28 -9.79 15.84 -9.46
C ALA A 28 -9.07 16.09 -8.13
N ASN A 29 -9.12 15.12 -7.20
CA ASN A 29 -8.35 15.21 -5.95
C ASN A 29 -6.84 15.28 -6.21
N LEU A 30 -6.31 14.42 -7.08
CA LEU A 30 -4.89 14.44 -7.43
C LEU A 30 -4.47 15.81 -7.98
N PHE A 31 -5.19 16.36 -8.96
CA PHE A 31 -4.86 17.65 -9.56
C PHE A 31 -4.96 18.81 -8.56
N HIS A 32 -5.97 18.78 -7.69
CA HIS A 32 -6.09 19.73 -6.60
C HIS A 32 -4.85 19.68 -5.70
N CYS A 33 -4.46 18.49 -5.21
CA CYS A 33 -3.31 18.29 -4.34
C CYS A 33 -1.98 18.66 -5.02
N VAL A 34 -1.83 18.43 -6.33
CA VAL A 34 -0.67 18.91 -7.09
C VAL A 34 -0.58 20.43 -7.07
N LYS A 35 -1.72 21.12 -7.25
CA LYS A 35 -1.80 22.59 -7.25
C LYS A 35 -1.58 23.19 -5.86
N THR A 36 -2.23 22.64 -4.84
CA THR A 36 -2.21 23.18 -3.47
C THR A 36 -1.06 22.66 -2.62
N ARG A 37 -0.36 21.62 -3.09
CA ARG A 37 0.64 20.86 -2.33
C ARG A 37 0.08 20.17 -1.08
N GLU A 38 -1.25 19.99 -1.01
CA GLU A 38 -1.89 19.15 0.00
C GLU A 38 -1.65 17.66 -0.25
N MET A 39 -1.83 16.84 0.79
CA MET A 39 -1.74 15.39 0.67
C MET A 39 -3.03 14.82 0.03
N PRO A 40 -2.93 13.92 -0.97
CA PRO A 40 -4.11 13.31 -1.58
C PRO A 40 -4.83 12.37 -0.60
N VAL A 41 -6.11 12.10 -0.86
CA VAL A 41 -6.91 11.13 -0.09
C VAL A 41 -6.34 9.71 -0.12
N SER A 42 -5.47 9.44 -1.10
CA SER A 42 -4.70 8.22 -1.27
C SER A 42 -3.20 8.54 -1.28
N PRO A 43 -2.56 8.73 -0.11
CA PRO A 43 -1.15 9.07 0.00
C PRO A 43 -0.24 7.92 -0.49
N VAL A 44 0.90 8.27 -1.09
CA VAL A 44 1.86 7.30 -1.63
C VAL A 44 2.37 6.32 -0.58
N GLN A 45 2.55 6.75 0.67
CA GLN A 45 3.06 5.93 1.76
C GLN A 45 2.05 4.84 2.18
N VAL A 46 0.76 5.18 2.16
CA VAL A 46 -0.31 4.21 2.44
C VAL A 46 -0.38 3.21 1.29
N GLN A 47 -0.33 3.70 0.05
CA GLN A 47 -0.42 2.82 -1.12
C GLN A 47 0.81 1.92 -1.30
N HIS A 48 2.01 2.39 -0.96
CA HIS A 48 3.21 1.56 -0.89
C HIS A 48 3.00 0.36 0.01
N ARG A 49 2.55 0.58 1.26
CA ARG A 49 2.28 -0.52 2.21
C ARG A 49 1.16 -1.46 1.74
N THR A 50 0.10 -0.92 1.14
CA THR A 50 -0.98 -1.72 0.55
C THR A 50 -0.44 -2.64 -0.55
N VAL A 51 0.35 -2.10 -1.47
CA VAL A 51 0.89 -2.88 -2.60
C VAL A 51 1.96 -3.87 -2.14
N THR A 52 2.73 -3.56 -1.10
CA THR A 52 3.66 -4.50 -0.46
C THR A 52 2.92 -5.77 -0.03
N ALA A 53 1.76 -5.66 0.62
CA ALA A 53 0.98 -6.83 1.03
C ALA A 53 0.52 -7.68 -0.18
N CYS A 54 0.09 -7.04 -1.27
CA CYS A 54 -0.26 -7.73 -2.51
C CYS A 54 0.94 -8.49 -3.10
N HIS A 55 2.12 -7.87 -3.13
CA HIS A 55 3.34 -8.52 -3.62
C HIS A 55 3.77 -9.70 -2.75
N LEU A 56 3.80 -9.53 -1.42
CA LEU A 56 4.14 -10.60 -0.48
C LEU A 56 3.18 -11.79 -0.60
N THR A 57 1.88 -11.52 -0.80
CA THR A 57 0.88 -12.58 -1.04
C THR A 57 1.20 -13.34 -2.32
N ASN A 58 1.49 -12.63 -3.41
CA ASN A 58 1.86 -13.25 -4.68
C ASN A 58 3.16 -14.07 -4.58
N ILE A 59 4.17 -13.60 -3.86
CA ILE A 59 5.44 -14.32 -3.64
C ILE A 59 5.17 -15.58 -2.80
N SER A 60 4.39 -15.46 -1.72
CA SER A 60 4.01 -16.57 -0.86
C SER A 60 3.27 -17.67 -1.63
N LEU A 61 2.32 -17.28 -2.51
CA LEU A 61 1.61 -18.22 -3.37
C LEU A 61 2.53 -18.92 -4.38
N ARG A 62 3.47 -18.19 -4.99
CA ARG A 62 4.42 -18.76 -5.96
C ARG A 62 5.39 -19.76 -5.34
N LEU A 63 5.89 -19.46 -4.14
CA LEU A 63 6.85 -20.31 -3.43
C LEU A 63 6.16 -21.41 -2.60
N GLY A 64 4.83 -21.38 -2.48
CA GLY A 64 4.06 -22.37 -1.73
C GLY A 64 4.35 -22.36 -0.22
N ARG A 65 4.82 -21.23 0.33
CA ARG A 65 5.20 -21.11 1.76
C ARG A 65 4.83 -19.78 2.37
N LYS A 66 4.67 -19.76 3.69
CA LYS A 66 4.43 -18.53 4.47
C LYS A 66 5.72 -17.70 4.52
N LEU A 67 5.59 -16.38 4.43
CA LEU A 67 6.70 -15.43 4.53
C LEU A 67 6.60 -14.61 5.82
N THR A 68 7.74 -14.23 6.38
CA THR A 68 7.84 -13.28 7.49
C THR A 68 8.42 -11.98 6.96
N TRP A 69 7.74 -10.86 7.21
CA TRP A 69 8.10 -9.55 6.68
C TRP A 69 8.52 -8.61 7.81
N ASP A 70 9.69 -7.97 7.65
CA ASP A 70 10.09 -6.83 8.46
C ASP A 70 9.64 -5.53 7.76
N PRO A 71 8.61 -4.83 8.27
CA PRO A 71 8.10 -3.60 7.66
C PRO A 71 9.00 -2.38 7.89
N LYS A 72 10.02 -2.47 8.74
CA LYS A 72 11.00 -1.39 8.94
C LYS A 72 12.18 -1.54 7.99
N ALA A 73 12.72 -2.76 7.87
CA ALA A 73 13.81 -3.05 6.95
C ALA A 73 13.32 -3.22 5.50
N GLU A 74 12.02 -3.43 5.31
CA GLU A 74 11.39 -3.82 4.05
C GLU A 74 12.03 -5.08 3.46
N GLN A 75 12.14 -6.13 4.27
CA GLN A 75 12.78 -7.39 3.91
C GLN A 75 11.99 -8.61 4.36
N ILE A 76 12.12 -9.70 3.61
CA ILE A 76 11.62 -11.01 4.01
C ILE A 76 12.69 -11.65 4.90
N THR A 77 12.35 -11.93 6.15
CA THR A 77 13.33 -12.31 7.18
C THR A 77 13.88 -13.71 6.89
N GLY A 78 15.20 -13.83 6.68
CA GLY A 78 15.90 -15.11 6.52
C GLY A 78 15.60 -15.89 5.23
N ASP A 79 15.08 -15.25 4.18
CA ASP A 79 14.68 -15.92 2.93
C ASP A 79 15.26 -15.21 1.69
N ASP A 80 16.50 -15.56 1.32
CA ASP A 80 17.21 -14.95 0.18
C ASP A 80 16.51 -15.20 -1.16
N GLU A 81 15.92 -16.38 -1.33
CA GLU A 81 15.15 -16.72 -2.53
C GLU A 81 13.94 -15.80 -2.66
N ALA A 82 13.15 -15.62 -1.60
CA ALA A 82 11.99 -14.74 -1.61
C ALA A 82 12.39 -13.26 -1.77
N ASN A 83 13.49 -12.83 -1.13
CA ASN A 83 14.04 -11.48 -1.29
C ASN A 83 14.46 -11.17 -2.74
N ALA A 84 14.90 -12.17 -3.51
CA ALA A 84 15.22 -12.00 -4.92
C ALA A 84 14.02 -11.54 -5.77
N TRP A 85 12.78 -11.86 -5.37
CA TRP A 85 11.55 -11.46 -6.06
C TRP A 85 11.15 -9.99 -5.83
N GLN A 86 11.75 -9.30 -4.86
CA GLN A 86 11.46 -7.87 -4.59
C GLN A 86 12.08 -6.94 -5.64
N LYS A 87 12.99 -7.45 -6.46
CA LYS A 87 13.65 -6.70 -7.52
C LYS A 87 13.53 -7.45 -8.84
N ARG A 88 13.54 -6.69 -9.92
CA ARG A 88 13.65 -7.22 -11.28
C ARG A 88 15.00 -6.83 -11.86
N LYS A 89 15.50 -7.62 -12.81
CA LYS A 89 16.63 -7.19 -13.64
C LYS A 89 16.25 -5.88 -14.34
N GLN A 90 16.97 -4.81 -14.03
CA GLN A 90 16.75 -3.51 -14.65
C GLN A 90 17.18 -3.55 -16.12
N ARG A 91 16.53 -2.73 -16.95
CA ARG A 91 16.82 -2.65 -18.39
C ARG A 91 18.13 -1.89 -18.59
N ALA A 92 19.03 -2.44 -19.41
CA ALA A 92 20.27 -1.77 -19.78
C ALA A 92 19.99 -0.36 -20.37
N GLY A 93 20.78 0.64 -19.93
CA GLY A 93 20.57 2.05 -20.29
C GLY A 93 19.51 2.80 -19.46
N TYR A 94 18.77 2.11 -18.58
CA TYR A 94 17.75 2.69 -17.69
C TYR A 94 17.94 2.23 -16.23
N LEU A 95 19.20 2.09 -15.83
CA LEU A 95 19.56 1.71 -14.47
C LEU A 95 19.28 2.90 -13.55
N VAL A 96 18.63 2.65 -12.42
CA VAL A 96 18.51 3.64 -11.34
C VAL A 96 19.65 3.33 -10.38
N SER A 97 20.58 4.28 -10.22
CA SER A 97 21.61 4.20 -9.19
C SER A 97 20.94 4.24 -7.81
N GLY A 98 21.20 3.21 -7.01
CA GLY A 98 20.80 3.17 -5.61
C GLY A 98 21.66 4.08 -4.73
#